data_AF-A0A973UGL2-F1
#
_entry.id   AF-A0A973UGL2-F1
#
_cell.length_a   1.000
_cell.length_b   1.000
_cell.length_c   1.000
_cell.angle_alpha   90.00
_cell.angle_beta   90.00
_cell.angle_gamma   90.00
#
_symmetry.space_group_name_H-M   'P 1'
#
loop_
_entity.id
_entity.type
_entity.pdbx_description
1 polymer ?
#
loop_
_entity_poly.entity_id
_entity_poly.type
_entity_poly.pdbx_seq_one_letter_code
_entity_poly.pdbx_strand_id
1 'polypeptide(L)'
;MPNIRTRLLVVLVVLFGSLSVAGPTPATAAPLPDSLWFDETPLTVRNGRFVDGNGREVVLRGYNVSGETKLKENNGLPFASTADAKKSATALRALGGGNSVRFLLSWA
;
A
#
# COMPACT_ATOMS: atom_id res chain seq x y z
N MET A 1 21.23 -0.26 -50.29
CA MET A 1 20.04 -0.86 -49.65
C MET A 1 20.51 -1.66 -48.43
N PRO A 2 19.98 -1.44 -47.21
CA PRO A 2 20.40 -2.22 -46.06
C PRO A 2 20.04 -3.69 -46.28
N ASN A 3 21.00 -4.59 -46.04
CA ASN A 3 20.79 -6.02 -46.22
C ASN A 3 19.74 -6.54 -45.22
N ILE A 4 19.12 -7.68 -45.54
CA ILE A 4 18.01 -8.25 -44.75
C ILE A 4 18.40 -8.48 -43.27
N ARG A 5 19.68 -8.77 -43.01
CA ARG A 5 20.24 -9.00 -41.67
C ARG A 5 20.25 -7.72 -40.82
N THR A 6 20.61 -6.59 -41.42
CA THR A 6 20.58 -5.27 -40.75
C THR A 6 19.15 -4.87 -40.39
N ARG A 7 18.18 -5.14 -41.26
CA ARG A 7 16.77 -4.87 -40.98
C ARG A 7 16.24 -5.73 -39.83
N LEU A 8 16.58 -7.01 -39.82
CA LEU A 8 16.24 -7.94 -38.73
C LEU A 8 16.83 -7.51 -37.38
N LEU A 9 18.09 -7.07 -37.36
CA LEU A 9 18.74 -6.57 -36.14
C LEU A 9 18.07 -5.32 -35.59
N VAL A 10 17.69 -4.38 -36.45
CA VAL A 10 16.97 -3.16 -36.02
C VAL A 10 15.60 -3.50 -35.45
N VAL A 11 14.85 -4.40 -36.10
CA VAL A 11 13.55 -4.87 -35.59
C VAL A 11 13.71 -5.54 -34.24
N LEU A 12 14.74 -6.38 -34.07
CA LEU A 12 15.03 -7.05 -32.80
C LEU A 12 15.32 -6.02 -31.69
N VAL A 13 16.16 -5.02 -31.95
CA VAL A 13 16.50 -3.97 -30.97
C VAL A 13 15.27 -3.15 -30.57
N VAL A 14 14.39 -2.80 -31.52
CA VAL A 14 13.16 -2.07 -31.22
C VAL A 14 12.17 -2.92 -30.42
N LEU A 15 12.05 -4.21 -30.74
CA LEU A 15 11.14 -5.13 -30.05
C LEU A 15 11.59 -5.43 -28.62
N PHE A 16 12.88 -5.65 -28.40
CA PHE A 16 13.42 -5.88 -27.04
C PHE A 16 13.58 -4.59 -26.23
N GLY A 17 13.80 -3.44 -26.87
CA GLY A 17 13.86 -2.14 -26.20
C GLY A 17 12.50 -1.63 -25.71
N SER A 18 11.40 -2.09 -26.30
CA SER A 18 10.03 -1.72 -25.86
C SER A 18 9.50 -2.58 -24.72
N LEU A 19 10.04 -3.79 -24.54
CA LEU A 19 9.65 -4.72 -23.46
C LEU A 19 10.24 -4.34 -22.09
N SER A 20 11.28 -3.50 -22.03
CA SER A 20 11.98 -3.14 -20.78
C SER A 20 11.44 -1.89 -20.07
N VAL A 21 10.48 -1.16 -20.68
CA VAL A 21 9.98 0.12 -20.12
C VAL A 21 8.74 -0.09 -19.23
N ALA A 22 7.98 -1.17 -19.43
CA ALA A 22 6.84 -1.48 -18.57
C ALA A 22 7.33 -2.22 -17.31
N GLY A 23 7.77 -1.45 -16.32
CA GLY A 23 7.96 -1.97 -14.97
C GLY A 23 6.65 -2.58 -14.42
N PRO A 24 6.72 -3.44 -13.39
CA PRO A 24 5.51 -4.00 -12.78
C PRO A 24 4.58 -2.87 -12.36
N THR A 25 3.31 -2.96 -12.75
CA THR A 25 2.27 -2.04 -12.30
C THR A 25 2.23 -2.08 -10.77
N PRO A 26 2.31 -0.93 -10.07
CA PRO A 26 2.14 -0.91 -8.63
C PRO A 26 0.83 -1.59 -8.26
N ALA A 27 0.87 -2.52 -7.31
CA ALA A 27 -0.34 -3.13 -6.77
C ALA A 27 -1.20 -2.01 -6.17
N THR A 28 -2.27 -1.64 -6.88
CA THR A 28 -3.23 -0.63 -6.43
C THR A 28 -4.39 -1.37 -5.80
N ALA A 29 -4.77 -0.98 -4.59
CA ALA A 29 -5.94 -1.55 -3.94
C ALA A 29 -7.20 -1.27 -4.79
N ALA A 30 -8.14 -2.21 -4.80
CA ALA A 30 -9.43 -1.96 -5.42
C ALA A 30 -10.14 -0.79 -4.72
N PRO A 31 -10.92 0.03 -5.44
CA PRO A 31 -11.71 1.09 -4.83
C PRO A 31 -12.59 0.53 -3.72
N LEU A 32 -12.53 1.11 -2.52
CA LEU A 32 -13.34 0.67 -1.40
C LEU A 32 -14.80 1.06 -1.66
N PRO A 33 -15.77 0.10 -1.66
CA PRO A 33 -17.17 0.47 -1.53
C PRO A 33 -17.31 1.25 -0.21
N ASP A 34 -17.99 2.40 -0.26
CA ASP A 34 -18.11 3.38 0.84
C ASP A 34 -16.87 4.27 1.07
N SER A 35 -16.12 4.55 -0.01
CA SER A 35 -15.00 5.48 0.04
C SER A 35 -15.38 6.83 0.68
N LEU A 36 -14.66 7.20 1.73
CA LEU A 36 -14.77 8.48 2.41
C LEU A 36 -13.95 9.54 1.66
N TRP A 37 -14.29 10.81 1.87
CA TRP A 37 -13.64 11.94 1.18
C TRP A 37 -12.12 12.05 1.43
N PHE A 38 -11.58 11.33 2.43
CA PHE A 38 -10.16 11.26 2.76
C PHE A 38 -9.48 9.96 2.32
N ASP A 39 -10.22 9.01 1.75
CA ASP A 39 -9.62 7.78 1.24
C ASP A 39 -8.74 8.10 0.03
N GLU A 40 -7.65 7.35 -0.14
CA GLU A 40 -6.61 7.59 -1.15
C GLU A 40 -5.89 8.95 -1.03
N THR A 41 -6.14 9.74 0.03
CA THR A 41 -5.37 10.97 0.30
C THR A 41 -4.17 10.66 1.19
N PRO A 42 -2.92 10.75 0.68
CA PRO A 42 -1.76 10.43 1.48
C PRO A 42 -1.55 11.47 2.58
N LEU A 43 -1.12 11.01 3.76
CA LEU A 43 -0.60 11.90 4.80
C LEU A 43 0.80 12.36 4.41
N THR A 44 1.03 13.67 4.44
CA THR A 44 2.35 14.27 4.19
C THR A 44 2.86 14.98 5.44
N VAL A 45 4.15 15.34 5.46
CA VAL A 45 4.75 16.10 6.57
C VAL A 45 5.03 17.52 6.12
N ARG A 46 4.50 18.51 6.84
CA ARG A 46 4.75 19.93 6.62
C ARG A 46 5.06 20.61 7.95
N ASN A 47 6.22 21.26 8.04
CA ASN A 47 6.67 21.97 9.25
C ASN A 47 6.58 21.10 10.53
N GLY A 48 6.96 19.83 10.43
CA GLY A 48 6.93 18.88 11.56
C GLY A 48 5.55 18.34 11.95
N ARG A 49 4.52 18.58 11.13
CA ARG A 49 3.14 18.12 11.36
C ARG A 49 2.69 17.19 10.25
N PHE A 50 1.86 16.20 10.58
CA PHE A 50 1.14 15.43 9.56
C PHE A 50 -0.01 16.26 9.00
N VAL A 51 -0.15 16.31 7.68
CA VAL A 51 -1.22 17.03 6.99
C VAL A 51 -1.85 16.16 5.90
N ASP A 52 -3.17 16.30 5.72
CA ASP A 52 -3.92 15.61 4.67
C ASP A 52 -3.89 16.35 3.31
N GLY A 53 -4.54 15.77 2.29
CA GLY A 53 -4.63 16.36 0.94
C GLY A 53 -5.33 17.72 0.88
N ASN A 54 -6.06 18.11 1.93
CA ASN A 54 -6.75 19.39 2.05
C ASN A 54 -5.97 20.39 2.91
N GLY A 55 -4.76 20.03 3.35
CA GLY A 55 -3.89 20.89 4.17
C GLY A 55 -4.27 20.96 5.65
N ARG A 56 -5.16 20.08 6.13
CA ARG A 56 -5.57 20.04 7.55
C ARG A 56 -4.56 19.24 8.34
N GLU A 57 -4.26 19.68 9.56
CA GLU A 57 -3.41 18.91 10.48
C GLU A 57 -4.11 17.64 10.93
N VAL A 58 -3.37 16.53 10.92
CA VAL A 58 -3.83 15.22 11.36
C VAL A 58 -3.04 14.76 12.57
N VAL A 59 -3.74 14.39 13.64
CA VAL A 59 -3.13 13.78 14.84
C VAL A 59 -3.38 12.28 14.78
N LEU A 60 -2.31 11.49 14.85
CA LEU A 60 -2.40 10.03 14.86
C LEU A 60 -2.75 9.55 16.27
N ARG A 61 -3.92 8.93 16.42
CA ARG A 61 -4.39 8.32 17.67
C ARG A 61 -4.80 6.89 17.38
N GLY A 62 -4.09 5.94 17.99
CA GLY A 62 -4.21 4.56 17.57
C GLY A 62 -3.67 3.56 18.57
N TYR A 63 -3.62 2.31 18.12
CA TYR A 63 -3.20 1.18 18.91
C TYR A 63 -2.02 0.47 18.26
N ASN A 64 -1.16 -0.14 19.08
CA ASN A 64 -0.14 -1.06 18.59
C ASN A 64 -0.79 -2.45 18.47
N VAL A 65 -0.75 -3.02 17.28
CA VAL A 65 -1.16 -4.42 17.06
C VAL A 65 0.12 -5.24 16.98
N SER A 66 0.28 -6.17 17.92
CA SER A 66 1.46 -7.04 17.94
C SER A 66 1.36 -8.01 16.77
N GLY A 67 2.36 -8.00 15.88
CA GLY A 67 2.52 -8.96 14.79
C GLY A 67 3.37 -10.18 15.17
N GLU A 68 4.16 -10.65 14.21
CA GLU A 68 4.73 -12.00 14.09
C GLU A 68 5.37 -12.65 15.32
N THR A 69 5.86 -11.88 16.28
CA THR A 69 6.52 -12.42 17.46
C THR A 69 5.56 -12.89 18.55
N LYS A 70 4.26 -12.54 18.49
CA LYS A 70 3.29 -12.85 19.56
C LYS A 70 2.08 -13.68 19.14
N LEU A 71 1.81 -13.83 17.84
CA LEU A 71 0.59 -14.46 17.32
C LEU A 71 0.91 -15.74 16.54
N LYS A 72 1.46 -16.75 17.22
CA LYS A 72 1.81 -18.04 16.59
C LYS A 72 0.57 -18.72 15.99
N GLU A 73 -0.58 -18.58 16.64
CA GLU A 73 -1.89 -19.05 16.20
C GLU A 73 -2.33 -18.49 14.84
N ASN A 74 -1.80 -17.32 14.44
CA ASN A 74 -2.09 -16.68 13.16
C ASN A 74 -0.92 -16.78 12.18
N ASN A 75 0.01 -17.73 12.38
CA ASN A 75 1.25 -17.84 11.61
C ASN A 75 2.07 -16.54 11.60
N GLY A 76 1.98 -15.78 12.70
CA GLY A 76 2.61 -14.48 12.86
C GLY A 76 1.85 -13.31 12.22
N LEU A 77 0.78 -13.56 11.46
CA LEU A 77 -0.01 -12.47 10.89
C LEU A 77 -0.69 -11.64 11.98
N PRO A 78 -0.82 -10.31 11.79
CA PRO A 78 -1.44 -9.41 12.78
C PRO A 78 -2.93 -9.70 13.01
N PHE A 79 -3.58 -10.44 12.11
CA PHE A 79 -4.98 -10.85 12.19
C PHE A 79 -5.16 -12.27 11.64
N ALA A 80 -6.21 -12.97 12.09
CA ALA A 80 -6.51 -14.32 11.63
C ALA A 80 -6.99 -14.36 10.17
N SER A 81 -7.62 -13.28 9.70
CA SER A 81 -8.09 -13.12 8.32
C SER A 81 -8.30 -11.65 7.97
N THR A 82 -8.54 -11.35 6.69
CA THR A 82 -8.94 -10.00 6.24
C THR A 82 -10.30 -9.58 6.81
N ALA A 83 -11.23 -10.52 7.01
CA ALA A 83 -12.52 -10.27 7.64
C ALA A 83 -12.35 -9.87 9.13
N ASP A 84 -11.44 -10.54 9.84
CA ASP A 84 -11.09 -10.23 11.23
C ASP A 84 -10.41 -8.85 11.34
N ALA A 85 -9.50 -8.53 10.42
CA ALA A 85 -8.90 -7.20 10.31
C ALA A 85 -9.96 -6.11 10.10
N LYS A 86 -10.92 -6.32 9.18
CA LYS A 86 -12.01 -5.37 8.91
C LYS A 86 -12.92 -5.18 10.12
N LYS A 87 -13.28 -6.26 10.81
CA LYS A 87 -14.07 -6.21 12.04
C LYS A 87 -13.36 -5.40 13.13
N SER A 88 -12.07 -5.68 13.33
CA SER A 88 -11.23 -5.00 14.32
C SER A 88 -11.07 -3.51 14.02
N ALA A 89 -10.80 -3.14 12.76
CA ALA A 89 -10.70 -1.74 12.33
C ALA A 89 -12.02 -0.97 12.52
N THR A 90 -13.15 -1.62 12.24
CA THR A 90 -14.49 -1.04 12.46
C THR A 90 -14.73 -0.77 13.94
N ALA A 91 -14.39 -1.72 14.82
CA ALA A 91 -14.52 -1.57 16.26
C ALA A 91 -13.58 -0.47 16.82
N LEU A 92 -12.34 -0.40 16.33
CA LEU A 92 -11.37 0.63 16.72
C LEU A 92 -11.90 2.04 16.44
N ARG A 93 -12.52 2.24 15.27
CA ARG A 93 -13.18 3.50 14.92
C ARG A 93 -14.39 3.77 15.80
N ALA A 94 -15.29 2.80 15.95
CA ALA A 94 -16.57 2.99 16.63
C ALA A 94 -16.46 3.14 18.15
N LEU A 95 -15.57 2.37 18.79
CA LEU A 95 -15.45 2.32 20.25
C LEU A 95 -14.32 3.21 20.76
N GLY A 96 -13.19 3.22 20.03
CA GLY A 96 -11.99 3.92 20.45
C GLY A 96 -11.86 5.31 19.88
N GLY A 97 -12.51 5.62 18.74
CA GLY A 97 -12.26 6.83 17.97
C GLY A 97 -10.82 6.92 17.45
N GLY A 98 -10.16 5.77 17.23
CA GLY A 98 -8.81 5.72 16.69
C GLY A 98 -8.80 5.88 15.17
N ASN A 99 -7.71 6.45 14.65
CA ASN A 99 -7.48 6.70 13.22
C ASN A 99 -6.15 6.12 12.71
N SER A 100 -5.41 5.40 13.56
CA SER A 100 -4.15 4.77 13.17
C SER A 100 -3.94 3.42 13.86
N VAL A 101 -3.13 2.57 13.22
CA VAL A 101 -2.63 1.31 13.77
C VAL A 101 -1.16 1.21 13.46
N ARG A 102 -0.35 0.74 14.42
CA ARG A 102 1.06 0.41 14.21
C ARG A 102 1.24 -1.09 14.18
N PHE A 103 1.64 -1.61 13.02
CA PHE A 103 2.02 -3.00 12.83
C PHE A 103 3.53 -3.17 12.91
N LEU A 104 3.98 -4.20 13.61
CA LEU A 104 5.36 -4.66 13.57
C LEU A 104 5.44 -5.82 12.59
N LEU A 105 6.23 -5.66 11.53
CA LEU A 105 6.57 -6.71 10.58
C LEU A 105 8.03 -7.11 10.80
N SER A 106 8.30 -8.42 10.84
CA SER A 106 9.64 -8.97 10.84
C SER A 106 9.95 -9.50 9.45
N TRP A 107 11.20 -9.40 9.01
CA TRP A 107 11.66 -9.86 7.69
C TRP A 107 12.63 -11.03 7.83
N ALA A 108 12.52 -11.78 8.94
CA ALA A 108 13.42 -12.88 9.28
C ALA A 108 13.28 -14.07 8.32
#